data_AF-A0A535IU32-F1
#
_entry.id   AF-A0A535IU32-F1
#
_cell.length_a   1.000
_cell.length_b   1.000
_cell.length_c   1.000
_cell.angle_alpha   90.00
_cell.angle_beta   90.00
_cell.angle_gamma   90.00
#
_symmetry.space_group_name_H-M   'P 1'
#
loop_
_entity.id
_entity.type
_entity.pdbx_description
1 polymer ?
#
loop_
_entity_poly.entity_id
_entity_poly.type
_entity_poly.pdbx_seq_one_letter_code
_entity_poly.pdbx_strand_id
1 'polypeptide(L)'
;MLKFDRQGLLPAVIQDDATGEVLMVAFMNEEALSLTRETGYTHFFSRSRNTIWRKGEQSGNVQEVRDIFVNCEETSLLIKVVQHGDAACHTGYRSCYFRRLLPDDGYEFVAERVFDPDIVYGSMRAESQDEGALPIAIDYLSTNEQQKLESELHQLYGVY
;
A
#
# COMPACT_ATOMS: atom_id res chain seq x y z
N MET A 1 16.21 7.43 -16.79
CA MET A 1 16.46 7.57 -15.34
C MET A 1 15.11 7.59 -14.67
N LEU A 2 14.87 6.82 -13.60
CA LEU A 2 13.52 6.72 -13.01
C LEU A 2 12.94 8.11 -12.67
N LYS A 3 11.67 8.29 -13.03
CA LYS A 3 10.95 9.56 -12.87
C LYS A 3 9.98 9.42 -11.70
N PHE A 4 10.38 9.99 -10.57
CA PHE A 4 9.50 10.18 -9.44
C PHE A 4 8.53 11.33 -9.71
N ASP A 5 7.33 11.24 -9.15
CA ASP A 5 6.34 12.30 -9.23
C ASP A 5 6.76 13.55 -8.42
N ARG A 6 5.88 14.55 -8.36
CA ARG A 6 6.14 15.82 -7.63
C ARG A 6 6.35 15.61 -6.12
N GLN A 7 5.93 14.48 -5.57
CA GLN A 7 6.10 14.11 -4.17
C GLN A 7 7.34 13.23 -3.95
N GLY A 8 8.11 12.96 -5.02
CA GLY A 8 9.27 12.08 -4.95
C GLY A 8 8.90 10.60 -4.88
N LEU A 9 7.74 10.21 -5.41
CA LEU A 9 7.21 8.85 -5.34
C LEU A 9 6.97 8.23 -6.73
N LEU A 10 7.03 6.90 -6.78
CA LEU A 10 6.52 6.11 -7.90
C LEU A 10 5.70 4.92 -7.39
N PRO A 11 4.69 4.45 -8.15
CA PRO A 11 3.99 3.21 -7.83
C PRO A 11 4.83 1.98 -8.20
N ALA A 12 4.76 0.97 -7.35
CA ALA A 12 5.34 -0.35 -7.56
C ALA A 12 4.24 -1.42 -7.47
N VAL A 13 4.04 -2.15 -8.56
CA VAL A 13 3.21 -3.35 -8.61
C VAL A 13 4.04 -4.53 -8.12
N ILE A 14 3.54 -5.24 -7.12
CA ILE A 14 4.18 -6.45 -6.60
C ILE A 14 3.47 -7.65 -7.14
N GLN A 15 4.21 -8.53 -7.78
CA GLN A 15 3.68 -9.74 -8.40
C GLN A 15 4.46 -10.95 -7.93
N ASP A 16 3.75 -12.00 -7.56
CA ASP A 16 4.36 -13.29 -7.22
C ASP A 16 5.07 -13.86 -8.45
N ASP A 17 6.34 -14.22 -8.26
CA ASP A 17 7.23 -14.66 -9.34
C ASP A 17 6.79 -15.98 -9.97
N ALA A 18 6.33 -16.93 -9.14
CA ALA A 18 5.97 -18.27 -9.58
C ALA A 18 4.60 -18.33 -10.27
N THR A 19 3.63 -17.58 -9.74
CA THR A 19 2.22 -17.67 -10.16
C THR A 19 1.80 -16.55 -11.10
N GLY A 20 2.51 -15.43 -11.12
CA GLY A 20 2.08 -14.21 -11.81
C GLY A 20 0.91 -13.50 -11.12
N GLU A 21 0.49 -13.93 -9.94
CA GLU A 21 -0.56 -13.25 -9.18
C GLU A 21 -0.09 -11.86 -8.73
N VAL A 22 -0.88 -10.81 -9.00
CA VAL A 22 -0.60 -9.49 -8.45
C VAL A 22 -0.97 -9.49 -6.97
N LEU A 23 -0.01 -9.21 -6.11
CA LEU A 23 -0.15 -9.27 -4.66
C LEU A 23 -0.61 -7.93 -4.09
N MET A 24 0.02 -6.83 -4.48
CA MET A 24 -0.30 -5.50 -3.98
C MET A 24 0.30 -4.39 -4.85
N VAL A 25 -0.16 -3.16 -4.62
CA VAL A 25 0.50 -1.93 -5.09
C VAL A 25 0.85 -1.08 -3.89
N ALA A 26 2.05 -0.50 -3.91
CA ALA A 26 2.50 0.49 -2.93
C ALA A 26 3.40 1.52 -3.61
N PHE A 27 3.77 2.57 -2.87
CA PHE A 27 4.64 3.64 -3.36
C PHE A 27 6.06 3.47 -2.84
N MET A 28 7.04 3.86 -3.64
CA MET A 28 8.45 3.94 -3.25
C MET A 28 8.97 5.35 -3.51
N ASN A 29 9.72 5.90 -2.57
CA ASN A 29 10.65 7.00 -2.84
C ASN A 29 12.01 6.42 -3.24
N GLU A 30 12.97 7.29 -3.56
CA GLU A 30 14.33 6.88 -3.96
C GLU A 30 15.02 6.01 -2.90
N GLU A 31 14.90 6.37 -1.62
CA GLU A 31 15.50 5.64 -0.50
C GLU A 31 14.87 4.24 -0.31
N ALA A 32 13.54 4.11 -0.37
CA ALA A 32 12.87 2.81 -0.29
C ALA A 32 13.26 1.88 -1.46
N LEU A 33 13.43 2.43 -2.66
CA LEU A 33 13.93 1.66 -3.80
C LEU A 33 15.40 1.24 -3.59
N SER A 34 16.24 2.12 -3.05
CA SER A 34 17.63 1.81 -2.71
C SER A 34 17.71 0.67 -1.70
N LEU A 35 16.98 0.76 -0.59
CA LEU A 35 16.90 -0.30 0.43
C LEU A 35 16.36 -1.61 -0.14
N THR A 36 15.38 -1.54 -1.05
CA THR A 36 14.86 -2.72 -1.73
C THR A 36 15.94 -3.46 -2.52
N ARG A 37 16.78 -2.72 -3.25
CA ARG A 37 17.89 -3.28 -4.04
C ARG A 37 19.03 -3.78 -3.16
N GLU A 38 19.32 -3.09 -2.07
CA GLU A 38 20.39 -3.43 -1.13
C GLU A 38 20.07 -4.70 -0.34
N THR A 39 18.86 -4.77 0.22
CA THR A 39 18.47 -5.86 1.14
C THR A 39 17.93 -7.09 0.42
N GLY A 40 17.47 -6.94 -0.84
CA GLY A 40 16.74 -7.98 -1.55
C GLY A 40 15.31 -8.21 -1.03
N TYR A 41 14.76 -7.30 -0.22
CA TYR A 41 13.37 -7.36 0.27
C TYR A 41 12.62 -6.07 -0.03
N THR A 42 11.31 -6.13 -0.29
CA THR A 42 10.54 -4.92 -0.61
C THR A 42 10.45 -3.95 0.57
N HIS A 43 10.81 -2.70 0.28
CA HIS A 43 10.65 -1.54 1.16
C HIS A 43 9.76 -0.53 0.47
N PHE A 44 8.83 0.07 1.22
CA PHE A 44 7.86 1.00 0.69
C PHE A 44 7.82 2.28 1.50
N PHE A 45 7.32 3.34 0.88
CA PHE A 45 7.09 4.62 1.54
C PHE A 45 5.60 4.77 1.89
N SER A 46 5.31 4.96 3.18
CA SER A 46 3.96 5.19 3.68
C SER A 46 3.61 6.67 3.59
N ARG A 47 2.84 7.08 2.56
CA ARG A 47 2.44 8.48 2.36
C ARG A 47 1.78 9.12 3.58
N SER A 48 0.92 8.38 4.28
CA SER A 48 0.21 8.87 5.48
C SER A 48 1.10 8.99 6.72
N ARG A 49 2.15 8.19 6.83
CA ARG A 49 3.06 8.16 7.99
C ARG A 49 4.39 8.85 7.71
N ASN A 50 4.60 9.30 6.47
CA ASN A 50 5.83 9.89 5.97
C ASN A 50 7.09 9.11 6.37
N THR A 51 7.02 7.78 6.27
CA THR A 51 8.09 6.87 6.73
C THR A 51 8.25 5.67 5.81
N ILE A 52 9.46 5.11 5.79
CA ILE A 52 9.77 3.86 5.10
C ILE A 52 9.41 2.68 6.00
N TRP A 53 8.96 1.59 5.40
CA TRP A 53 8.72 0.33 6.09
C TRP A 53 9.10 -0.85 5.21
N ARG A 54 9.59 -1.92 5.84
CA ARG A 54 9.88 -3.19 5.17
C ARG A 54 8.63 -4.07 5.19
N LYS A 55 8.26 -4.65 4.05
CA LYS A 55 7.11 -5.55 4.00
C LYS A 55 7.31 -6.75 4.90
N GLY A 56 6.34 -7.00 5.78
CA GLY A 56 6.35 -8.15 6.67
C GLY A 56 7.26 -8.02 7.89
N GLU A 57 7.83 -6.85 8.17
CA GLU A 57 8.70 -6.63 9.34
C GLU A 57 8.05 -7.08 10.66
N GLN A 58 6.75 -6.83 10.82
CA GLN A 58 6.00 -7.22 12.02
C GLN A 58 5.38 -8.62 11.92
N SER A 59 4.91 -9.04 10.73
CA SER A 59 4.12 -10.27 10.58
C SER A 59 4.93 -11.48 10.09
N GLY A 60 6.20 -11.29 9.72
CA GLY A 60 7.00 -12.31 9.03
C GLY A 60 6.62 -12.53 7.55
N ASN A 61 5.53 -11.91 7.06
CA ASN A 61 5.08 -12.07 5.67
C ASN A 61 5.90 -11.19 4.71
N VAL A 62 7.19 -11.48 4.60
CA VAL A 62 8.17 -10.71 3.83
C VAL A 62 8.13 -11.04 2.33
N GLN A 63 8.65 -10.14 1.50
CA GLN A 63 8.69 -10.31 0.05
C GLN A 63 10.14 -10.20 -0.43
N GLU A 64 10.71 -11.34 -0.85
CA GLU A 64 12.07 -11.43 -1.39
C GLU A 64 12.04 -11.08 -2.88
N VAL A 65 12.85 -10.11 -3.28
CA VAL A 65 12.90 -9.59 -4.66
C VAL A 65 13.63 -10.58 -5.57
N ARG A 66 13.02 -10.87 -6.72
CA ARG A 66 13.63 -11.65 -7.81
C ARG A 66 14.06 -10.76 -8.96
N ASP A 67 13.16 -9.90 -9.42
CA ASP A 67 13.41 -8.98 -10.52
C ASP A 67 12.66 -7.65 -10.31
N ILE A 68 13.18 -6.58 -10.91
CA ILE A 68 12.57 -5.25 -10.94
C ILE A 68 12.52 -4.79 -12.40
N PHE A 69 11.30 -4.66 -12.93
CA PHE A 69 11.02 -4.13 -14.25
C PHE A 69 10.55 -2.69 -14.16
N VAL A 70 10.83 -1.92 -15.21
CA VAL A 70 10.45 -0.52 -15.34
C VAL A 70 9.50 -0.38 -16.54
N ASN A 71 8.43 0.39 -16.41
CA ASN A 71 7.55 0.66 -17.55
C ASN A 71 8.21 1.57 -18.60
N CYS A 72 7.58 1.72 -19.77
CA CYS A 72 8.13 2.51 -20.89
C CYS A 72 8.37 4.00 -20.56
N GLU A 73 7.58 4.56 -19.64
CA GLU A 73 7.70 5.97 -19.24
C GLU A 73 8.70 6.21 -18.10
N GLU A 74 9.24 5.14 -17.51
CA GLU A 74 10.11 5.16 -16.33
C GLU A 74 9.43 5.71 -15.06
N THR A 75 8.10 5.63 -14.99
CA THR A 75 7.26 6.20 -13.92
C THR A 75 6.65 5.15 -13.00
N SER A 76 6.82 3.85 -13.27
CA SER A 76 6.35 2.78 -12.40
C SER A 76 7.23 1.55 -12.46
N LEU A 77 7.14 0.73 -11.41
CA LEU A 77 7.86 -0.53 -11.31
C LEU A 77 6.90 -1.72 -11.29
N LEU A 78 7.34 -2.83 -11.88
CA LEU A 78 6.81 -4.17 -11.62
C LEU A 78 7.91 -4.97 -10.92
N ILE A 79 7.66 -5.39 -9.68
CA ILE A 79 8.62 -6.13 -8.87
C ILE A 79 8.12 -7.56 -8.72
N LYS A 80 8.91 -8.50 -9.23
CA LYS A 80 8.70 -9.94 -9.05
C LYS A 80 9.24 -10.34 -7.70
N VAL A 81 8.43 -11.03 -6.90
CA VAL A 81 8.82 -11.44 -5.55
C VAL A 81 8.48 -12.89 -5.27
N VAL A 82 9.25 -13.50 -4.38
CA VAL A 82 8.80 -14.66 -3.61
C VAL A 82 8.16 -14.14 -2.33
N GLN A 83 6.84 -14.38 -2.19
CA GLN A 83 6.11 -14.06 -0.96
C GLN A 83 6.41 -15.16 0.06
N HIS A 84 7.07 -14.78 1.16
CA HIS A 84 7.21 -15.62 2.34
C HIS A 84 6.01 -15.40 3.27
N GLY A 85 5.49 -16.48 3.85
CA GLY A 85 4.21 -16.48 4.54
C GLY A 85 3.01 -16.43 3.59
N ASP A 86 1.81 -16.63 4.11
CA ASP A 86 0.64 -16.91 3.26
C ASP A 86 -0.06 -15.66 2.71
N ALA A 87 0.32 -14.46 3.18
CA ALA A 87 -0.40 -13.23 2.86
C ALA A 87 0.42 -11.96 2.67
N ALA A 88 0.20 -11.31 1.53
CA ALA A 88 0.64 -9.94 1.30
C ALA A 88 -0.28 -8.93 2.01
N CYS A 89 -1.58 -9.22 2.13
CA CYS A 89 -2.55 -8.30 2.69
C CYS A 89 -2.64 -8.41 4.21
N HIS A 90 -2.67 -7.26 4.90
CA HIS A 90 -2.81 -7.21 6.35
C HIS A 90 -4.20 -7.66 6.84
N THR A 91 -5.20 -7.79 5.97
CA THR A 91 -6.53 -8.33 6.30
C THR A 91 -6.59 -9.85 6.24
N GLY A 92 -5.46 -10.51 5.98
CA GLY A 92 -5.37 -11.96 5.98
C GLY A 92 -5.53 -12.61 4.63
N TYR A 93 -5.48 -11.89 3.51
CA TYR A 93 -5.56 -12.49 2.17
C TYR A 93 -4.19 -12.55 1.49
N ARG A 94 -4.03 -13.56 0.63
CA ARG A 94 -2.82 -13.73 -0.19
C ARG A 94 -2.48 -12.47 -0.97
N SER A 95 -3.47 -11.94 -1.70
CA SER A 95 -3.41 -10.70 -2.46
C SER A 95 -4.32 -9.63 -1.86
N CYS A 96 -3.96 -8.36 -1.99
CA CYS A 96 -4.84 -7.21 -1.72
C CYS A 96 -6.05 -7.16 -2.69
N TYR A 97 -5.99 -7.86 -3.81
CA TYR A 97 -7.02 -7.92 -4.84
C TYR A 97 -8.05 -9.05 -4.59
N PHE A 98 -8.44 -9.24 -3.32
CA PHE A 98 -9.41 -10.26 -2.90
C PHE A 98 -10.89 -9.88 -3.14
N ARG A 99 -11.15 -8.71 -3.75
CA ARG A 99 -12.49 -8.20 -4.07
C ARG A 99 -12.64 -7.98 -5.56
N ARG A 100 -13.79 -8.38 -6.12
CA ARG A 100 -14.19 -8.09 -7.50
C ARG A 100 -15.27 -7.02 -7.51
N LEU A 101 -15.05 -5.96 -8.29
CA LEU A 101 -16.04 -4.89 -8.53
C LEU A 101 -17.19 -5.43 -9.38
N LEU A 102 -18.42 -5.12 -8.98
CA LEU A 102 -19.66 -5.50 -9.66
C LEU A 102 -20.21 -4.32 -10.49
N PRO A 103 -21.11 -4.56 -11.46
CA PRO A 103 -21.69 -3.50 -12.29
C PRO A 103 -22.52 -2.45 -11.54
N ASP A 104 -22.91 -2.73 -10.30
CA ASP A 104 -23.70 -1.86 -9.43
C ASP A 104 -22.85 -1.10 -8.40
N ASP A 105 -21.54 -0.99 -8.64
CA ASP A 105 -20.53 -0.41 -7.74
C ASP A 105 -20.36 -1.16 -6.39
N GLY A 106 -21.04 -2.31 -6.22
CA GLY A 106 -20.79 -3.26 -5.14
C GLY A 106 -19.50 -4.07 -5.36
N TYR A 107 -19.16 -4.90 -4.37
CA TYR A 107 -18.08 -5.87 -4.52
C TYR A 107 -18.40 -7.20 -3.84
N GLU A 108 -17.82 -8.27 -4.37
CA GLU A 108 -17.83 -9.59 -3.74
C GLU A 108 -16.40 -10.04 -3.41
N PHE A 109 -16.28 -10.93 -2.43
CA PHE A 109 -15.01 -11.54 -2.05
C PHE A 109 -14.74 -12.74 -2.95
N VAL A 110 -13.57 -12.76 -3.60
CA VAL A 110 -13.18 -13.79 -4.58
C VAL A 110 -12.00 -14.65 -4.13
N ALA A 111 -11.56 -14.48 -2.88
CA ALA A 111 -10.48 -15.26 -2.29
C ALA A 111 -10.82 -15.61 -0.83
N GLU A 112 -10.19 -16.68 -0.34
CA GLU A 112 -10.29 -17.07 1.06
C GLU A 112 -9.25 -16.35 1.91
N ARG A 113 -9.63 -16.07 3.16
CA ARG A 113 -8.73 -15.48 4.15
C ARG A 113 -7.85 -16.59 4.75
N VAL A 114 -6.54 -16.38 4.72
CA VAL A 114 -5.51 -17.33 5.18
C VAL A 114 -5.03 -17.08 6.61
N PHE A 115 -5.24 -15.89 7.18
CA PHE A 115 -4.99 -15.62 8.61
C PHE A 115 -6.00 -14.63 9.23
N ASP A 116 -6.15 -14.66 10.56
CA ASP A 116 -6.95 -13.68 11.28
C ASP A 116 -6.11 -12.45 11.70
N PRO A 117 -6.41 -11.23 11.21
CA PRO A 117 -5.64 -10.04 11.52
C PRO A 117 -5.67 -9.67 13.00
N ASP A 118 -6.73 -10.00 13.75
CA ASP A 118 -6.80 -9.67 15.17
C ASP A 118 -5.90 -10.60 16.00
N ILE A 119 -5.62 -11.81 15.51
CA ILE A 119 -4.62 -12.70 16.12
C ILE A 119 -3.19 -12.20 15.80
N VAL A 120 -2.94 -11.81 14.55
CA VAL A 120 -1.58 -11.44 14.09
C VAL A 120 -1.17 -10.03 14.54
N TYR A 121 -2.10 -9.08 14.57
CA TYR A 121 -1.84 -7.67 14.88
C TYR A 121 -2.53 -7.18 16.16
N GLY A 122 -3.52 -7.90 16.69
CA GLY A 122 -4.30 -7.44 17.84
C GLY A 122 -3.52 -7.46 19.17
N SER A 123 -2.42 -8.20 19.27
CA SER A 123 -1.52 -8.14 20.43
C SER A 123 -0.84 -6.78 20.61
N MET A 124 -0.74 -5.96 19.56
CA MET A 124 -0.22 -4.57 19.65
C MET A 124 -1.30 -3.53 19.98
N ARG A 125 -2.59 -3.84 19.82
CA ARG A 125 -3.69 -2.92 20.17
C ARG A 125 -3.92 -2.82 21.69
N ALA A 126 -3.45 -3.80 22.45
CA ALA A 126 -3.60 -3.81 23.90
C ALA A 126 -2.59 -2.88 24.62
N GLU A 127 -1.50 -2.45 23.97
CA GLU A 127 -0.42 -1.68 24.60
C GLU A 127 -0.32 -0.22 24.12
N SER A 128 -1.12 0.22 23.13
CA SER A 128 -1.17 1.61 22.68
C SER A 128 -2.52 2.26 23.02
N GLN A 129 -2.86 2.34 24.30
CA GLN A 129 -3.75 3.41 24.78
C GLN A 129 -2.89 4.62 25.10
N ASP A 130 -2.54 5.39 24.06
CA ASP A 130 -2.19 6.78 24.24
C ASP A 130 -2.90 7.62 23.17
N GLU A 131 -3.64 8.61 23.65
CA GLU A 131 -4.60 9.40 22.91
C GLU A 131 -3.87 10.30 21.90
N GLY A 132 -4.02 10.01 20.61
CA GLY A 132 -3.39 10.81 19.55
C GLY A 132 -4.01 10.66 18.16
N ALA A 133 -5.26 10.21 18.07
CA ALA A 133 -6.03 10.35 16.85
C ALA A 133 -6.62 11.76 16.82
N LEU A 134 -6.00 12.71 16.13
CA LEU A 134 -6.71 13.90 15.69
C LEU A 134 -7.80 13.44 14.72
N PRO A 135 -9.10 13.59 15.05
CA PRO A 135 -10.13 13.40 14.05
C PRO A 135 -9.94 14.52 13.02
N ILE A 136 -9.67 14.19 11.76
CA ILE A 136 -9.87 15.17 10.68
C ILE A 136 -11.38 15.40 10.65
N ALA A 137 -11.79 16.48 11.32
CA ALA A 137 -13.16 16.90 11.48
C ALA A 137 -13.73 17.39 10.15
N ILE A 138 -14.12 16.47 9.27
CA ILE A 138 -14.93 16.80 8.09
C ILE A 138 -16.41 16.86 8.50
N ASP A 139 -16.83 16.06 9.47
CA ASP A 139 -18.22 15.98 9.94
C ASP A 139 -18.72 17.22 10.73
N TYR A 140 -17.86 18.22 10.97
CA TYR A 140 -18.20 19.47 11.66
C TYR A 140 -18.17 20.70 10.74
N LEU A 141 -17.87 20.52 9.45
CA LEU A 141 -17.80 21.62 8.52
C LEU A 141 -19.19 21.96 7.98
N SER A 142 -19.48 23.25 7.87
CA SER A 142 -20.63 23.68 7.09
C SER A 142 -20.46 23.28 5.62
N THR A 143 -21.56 23.14 4.90
CA THR A 143 -21.56 22.77 3.48
C THR A 143 -20.64 23.65 2.62
N ASN A 144 -20.51 24.92 2.98
CA ASN A 144 -19.63 25.87 2.27
C ASN A 144 -18.13 25.61 2.55
N GLU A 145 -17.79 25.19 3.78
CA GLU A 145 -16.41 24.87 4.14
C GLU A 145 -15.95 23.57 3.47
N GLN A 146 -16.85 22.58 3.35
CA GLN A 146 -16.59 21.36 2.59
C GLN A 146 -16.32 21.64 1.11
N GLN A 147 -17.18 22.42 0.45
CA GLN A 147 -17.00 22.76 -0.97
C GLN A 147 -15.70 23.51 -1.24
N LYS A 148 -15.29 24.39 -0.32
CA LYS A 148 -14.03 25.11 -0.45
C LYS A 148 -12.83 24.17 -0.31
N LEU A 149 -12.88 23.27 0.68
CA LEU A 149 -11.82 22.27 0.89
C LEU A 149 -11.72 21.30 -0.29
N GLU A 150 -12.85 20.84 -0.82
CA GLU A 150 -12.92 19.98 -2.01
C GLU A 150 -12.37 20.70 -3.25
N SER A 151 -12.71 21.98 -3.44
CA SER A 151 -12.15 22.79 -4.54
C SER A 151 -10.64 22.96 -4.40
N GLU A 152 -10.14 23.22 -3.20
CA GLU A 152 -8.70 23.37 -2.93
C GLU A 152 -7.96 22.04 -3.13
N LEU A 153 -8.52 20.92 -2.66
CA LEU A 153 -8.00 19.57 -2.89
C LEU A 153 -8.01 19.21 -4.38
N HIS A 154 -9.06 19.55 -5.11
CA HIS A 154 -9.16 19.30 -6.55
C HIS A 154 -8.11 20.11 -7.33
N GLN A 155 -7.84 21.35 -6.90
CA GLN A 155 -6.81 22.19 -7.50
C GLN A 155 -5.39 21.73 -7.15
N LEU A 156 -5.19 21.14 -5.97
CA LEU A 156 -3.89 20.67 -5.49
C LEU A 156 -3.54 19.27 -6.02
N TYR A 157 -4.53 18.38 -6.11
CA TYR A 157 -4.36 16.96 -6.41
C TYR A 157 -4.86 16.54 -7.80
N GLY A 158 -5.53 17.44 -8.55
CA GLY A 158 -5.87 17.23 -9.96
C GLY A 158 -6.54 15.89 -10.24
N VAL A 159 -7.53 15.50 -9.42
CA VAL A 159 -8.25 14.25 -9.58
C VAL A 159 -9.28 14.44 -10.71
N TYR A 160 -9.02 13.84 -11.87
CA TYR A 160 -10.07 13.54 -12.84
C TYR A 160 -10.97 12.42 -12.31
#